data_AF-A0A4R6BB22-F1
#
_entry.id   AF-A0A4R6BB22-F1
#
_cell.length_a   1.000
_cell.length_b   1.000
_cell.length_c   1.000
_cell.angle_alpha   90.00
_cell.angle_beta   90.00
_cell.angle_gamma   90.00
#
_symmetry.space_group_name_H-M   'P 1'
#
loop_
_entity.id
_entity.type
_entity.pdbx_description
1 polymer ?
#
loop_
_entity_poly.entity_id
_entity_poly.type
_entity_poly.pdbx_seq_one_letter_code
_entity_poly.pdbx_strand_id
1 'polypeptide(L)'
;MKKLATVVFASALFVTPFADHQADAAAAPSYKAPDLLNTTVAKQLKNDTFVYKRVDGKAVKIGDTFKTAKYQWGRPSYLSTYSLLGNSSFEAGYGPQPIVVLKGATAKYVENFNNAKVNSYQFYYENKYSPTAIQKVYGKPTSSSRLNSHEIEHYYKDLFKVTYEKNNEGKWRVRTVIYAKNI
;
A
#
# COMPACT_ATOMS: atom_id res chain seq x y z
N MET A 1 27.27 -34.04 22.56
CA MET A 1 27.11 -32.57 22.63
C MET A 1 26.71 -32.06 21.25
N LYS A 2 25.42 -31.75 21.04
CA LYS A 2 24.90 -31.24 19.75
C LYS A 2 25.06 -29.72 19.73
N LYS A 3 25.80 -29.19 18.75
CA LYS A 3 26.04 -27.76 18.57
C LYS A 3 24.76 -27.10 18.03
N LEU A 4 24.20 -26.15 18.79
CA LEU A 4 23.14 -25.26 18.35
C LEU A 4 23.73 -24.23 17.39
N ALA A 5 23.29 -24.24 16.14
CA ALA A 5 23.60 -23.19 15.17
C ALA A 5 22.66 -22.00 15.42
N THR A 6 23.19 -20.93 15.98
CA THR A 6 22.48 -19.65 16.13
C THR A 6 22.30 -19.03 14.74
N VAL A 7 21.06 -19.00 14.26
CA VAL A 7 20.69 -18.26 13.05
C VAL A 7 20.65 -16.78 13.41
N VAL A 8 21.64 -16.03 12.94
CA VAL A 8 21.67 -14.56 13.07
C VAL A 8 20.75 -13.97 12.01
N PHE A 9 19.62 -13.40 12.42
CA PHE A 9 18.79 -12.54 11.56
C PHE A 9 19.50 -11.20 11.37
N ALA A 10 20.23 -11.04 10.27
CA ALA A 10 20.76 -9.76 9.86
C ALA A 10 19.67 -8.98 9.08
N SER A 11 18.85 -8.21 9.78
CA SER A 11 17.98 -7.20 9.15
C SER A 11 18.79 -5.92 8.92
N ALA A 12 19.28 -5.71 7.70
CA ALA A 12 19.94 -4.46 7.34
C ALA A 12 18.92 -3.45 6.79
N LEU A 13 18.53 -2.48 7.62
CA LEU A 13 17.79 -1.28 7.21
C LEU A 13 18.81 -0.26 6.68
N PHE A 14 18.97 -0.17 5.36
CA PHE A 14 19.73 0.92 4.75
C PHE A 14 18.80 2.10 4.45
N VAL A 15 18.86 3.15 5.27
CA VAL A 15 18.23 4.44 5.00
C VAL A 15 19.32 5.42 4.60
N THR A 16 19.53 5.62 3.30
CA THR A 16 20.46 6.65 2.80
C THR A 16 19.68 7.92 2.44
N PRO A 17 19.87 9.04 3.14
CA PRO A 17 19.43 10.34 2.65
C PRO A 17 20.36 10.75 1.50
N PHE A 18 19.81 10.95 0.30
CA PHE A 18 20.56 11.56 -0.80
C PHE A 18 20.10 13.00 -0.92
N ALA A 19 21.01 13.93 -0.65
CA ALA A 19 20.88 15.34 -1.00
C ALA A 19 21.24 15.50 -2.47
N ASP A 20 20.26 15.85 -3.31
CA ASP A 20 20.51 16.32 -4.67
C ASP A 20 19.84 17.69 -4.85
N HIS A 21 20.62 18.60 -5.41
CA HIS A 21 20.27 19.99 -5.70
C HIS A 21 19.00 20.07 -6.56
N GLN A 22 17.99 20.82 -6.07
CA GLN A 22 16.73 21.09 -6.77
C GLN A 22 16.99 21.98 -8.01
N ALA A 23 17.03 21.36 -9.18
CA ALA A 23 16.81 22.04 -10.45
C ALA A 23 15.29 22.18 -10.69
N ASP A 24 14.85 23.42 -10.92
CA ASP A 24 13.50 23.91 -11.24
C ASP A 24 12.32 23.36 -10.43
N ALA A 25 11.53 24.27 -9.87
CA ALA A 25 10.34 24.01 -9.06
C ALA A 25 9.17 23.46 -9.90
N ALA A 26 9.35 22.29 -10.51
CA ALA A 26 8.23 21.44 -10.86
C ALA A 26 7.45 21.20 -9.56
N ALA A 27 6.17 21.57 -9.55
CA ALA A 27 5.30 21.40 -8.39
C ALA A 27 5.48 19.99 -7.84
N ALA A 28 5.82 19.89 -6.55
CA ALA A 28 6.10 18.62 -5.92
C ALA A 28 4.92 17.66 -6.17
N PRO A 29 5.19 16.39 -6.55
CA PRO A 29 4.18 15.36 -6.66
C PRO A 29 3.16 15.37 -5.52
N SER A 30 1.88 15.54 -5.86
CA SER A 30 0.78 15.47 -4.89
C SER A 30 0.05 14.13 -4.99
N TYR A 31 -0.08 13.48 -3.84
CA TYR A 31 -0.76 12.20 -3.66
C TYR A 31 -1.97 12.38 -2.77
N LYS A 32 -3.09 11.76 -3.12
CA LYS A 32 -4.30 11.73 -2.30
C LYS A 32 -4.89 10.33 -2.34
N ALA A 33 -5.36 9.83 -1.20
CA ALA A 33 -6.12 8.59 -1.18
C ALA A 33 -7.41 8.78 -2.01
N PRO A 34 -7.83 7.79 -2.81
CA PRO A 34 -9.05 7.91 -3.60
C PRO A 34 -10.26 8.00 -2.67
N ASP A 35 -11.27 8.81 -3.01
CA ASP A 35 -12.47 8.89 -2.19
C ASP A 35 -13.24 7.55 -2.23
N LEU A 36 -13.30 6.84 -1.11
CA LEU A 36 -13.97 5.55 -1.01
C LEU A 36 -15.48 5.63 -1.22
N LEU A 37 -16.10 6.79 -1.05
CA LEU A 37 -17.54 6.96 -1.28
C LEU A 37 -17.86 7.40 -2.71
N ASN A 38 -16.85 7.71 -3.52
CA ASN A 38 -17.03 8.06 -4.92
C ASN A 38 -17.52 6.85 -5.73
N THR A 39 -18.61 7.03 -6.48
CA THR A 39 -19.25 5.94 -7.23
C THR A 39 -18.37 5.37 -8.35
N THR A 40 -17.55 6.19 -8.99
CA THR A 40 -16.61 5.73 -10.03
C THR A 40 -15.49 4.88 -9.42
N VAL A 41 -14.87 5.34 -8.33
CA VAL A 41 -13.86 4.57 -7.59
C VAL A 41 -14.46 3.26 -7.11
N ALA A 42 -15.65 3.31 -6.51
CA ALA A 42 -16.33 2.12 -6.01
C ALA A 42 -16.63 1.11 -7.12
N LYS A 43 -17.09 1.57 -8.29
CA LYS A 43 -17.33 0.71 -9.47
C LYS A 43 -16.04 0.05 -9.95
N GLN A 44 -14.94 0.81 -10.01
CA GLN A 44 -13.65 0.28 -10.44
C GLN A 44 -13.09 -0.76 -9.47
N LEU A 45 -13.17 -0.50 -8.16
CA LEU A 45 -12.72 -1.45 -7.14
C LEU A 45 -13.55 -2.74 -7.18
N LYS A 46 -14.88 -2.65 -7.33
CA LYS A 46 -15.78 -3.82 -7.41
C LYS A 46 -15.60 -4.67 -8.67
N ASN A 47 -15.09 -4.07 -9.75
CA ASN A 47 -14.93 -4.72 -11.05
C ASN A 47 -13.48 -5.10 -11.36
N ASP A 48 -12.56 -4.97 -10.40
CA ASP A 48 -11.13 -5.22 -10.60
C ASP A 48 -10.46 -4.40 -11.74
N THR A 49 -10.94 -3.17 -11.93
CA THR A 49 -10.43 -2.25 -12.96
C THR A 49 -9.78 -1.00 -12.37
N PHE A 50 -9.46 -1.00 -11.08
CA PHE A 50 -8.97 0.19 -10.41
C PHE A 50 -7.51 0.48 -10.78
N VAL A 51 -7.28 1.70 -11.27
CA VAL A 51 -5.96 2.24 -11.60
C VAL A 51 -5.80 3.53 -10.82
N TYR A 52 -4.80 3.57 -9.95
CA TYR A 52 -4.56 4.77 -9.17
C TYR A 52 -3.87 5.83 -10.02
N LYS A 53 -4.41 7.04 -9.92
CA LYS A 53 -3.89 8.23 -10.58
C LYS A 53 -3.55 9.27 -9.52
N ARG A 54 -2.37 9.88 -9.67
CA ARG A 54 -2.01 11.10 -8.95
C ARG A 54 -2.92 12.27 -9.35
N VAL A 55 -2.82 13.36 -8.59
CA VAL A 55 -3.56 14.59 -8.85
C VAL A 55 -3.28 15.17 -10.25
N ASP A 56 -2.07 15.01 -10.76
CA ASP A 56 -1.65 15.43 -12.11
C ASP A 56 -1.96 14.40 -13.22
N GLY A 57 -2.76 13.37 -12.92
CA GLY A 57 -3.23 12.37 -13.89
C GLY A 57 -2.25 11.23 -14.18
N LYS A 58 -1.00 11.29 -13.69
CA LYS A 58 -0.03 10.21 -13.88
C LYS A 58 -0.47 8.95 -13.15
N ALA A 59 -0.44 7.82 -13.85
CA ALA A 59 -1.02 6.56 -13.39
C ALA A 59 0.04 5.48 -13.23
N VAL A 60 -0.17 4.60 -12.25
CA VAL A 60 0.51 3.30 -12.13
C VAL A 60 -0.58 2.25 -11.99
N LYS A 61 -0.37 1.11 -12.64
CA LYS A 61 -1.28 -0.04 -12.67
C LYS A 61 -0.67 -1.22 -11.90
N ILE A 62 -1.51 -2.07 -11.34
CA ILE A 62 -1.06 -3.39 -10.87
C ILE A 62 -0.52 -4.15 -12.09
N GLY A 63 0.68 -4.72 -11.96
CA GLY A 63 1.45 -5.32 -13.06
C GLY A 63 2.48 -4.40 -13.71
N ASP A 64 2.47 -3.09 -13.41
CA ASP A 64 3.60 -2.22 -13.73
C ASP A 64 4.81 -2.59 -12.88
N THR A 65 6.01 -2.25 -13.34
CA THR A 65 7.22 -2.42 -12.53
C THR A 65 7.42 -1.21 -11.62
N PHE A 66 8.18 -1.40 -10.54
CA PHE A 66 8.59 -0.26 -9.71
C PHE A 66 9.50 0.72 -10.47
N LYS A 67 10.19 0.30 -11.54
CA LYS A 67 10.87 1.22 -12.47
C LYS A 67 9.86 2.16 -13.13
N THR A 68 8.77 1.61 -13.67
CA THR A 68 7.70 2.41 -14.28
C THR A 68 7.09 3.35 -13.25
N ALA A 69 6.85 2.87 -12.03
CA ALA A 69 6.33 3.72 -10.96
C ALA A 69 7.26 4.88 -10.63
N LYS A 70 8.58 4.65 -10.50
CA LYS A 70 9.55 5.73 -10.27
C LYS A 70 9.59 6.73 -11.42
N TYR A 71 9.47 6.27 -12.66
CA TYR A 71 9.43 7.16 -13.82
C TYR A 71 8.15 8.01 -13.86
N GLN A 72 6.99 7.40 -13.61
CA GLN A 72 5.70 8.09 -13.62
C GLN A 72 5.56 9.01 -12.42
N TRP A 73 5.83 8.51 -11.23
CA TRP A 73 5.53 9.20 -9.96
C TRP A 73 6.74 9.90 -9.35
N GLY A 74 7.92 9.76 -9.93
CA GLY A 74 9.16 10.32 -9.38
C GLY A 74 9.67 9.50 -8.20
N ARG A 75 10.50 10.14 -7.37
CA ARG A 75 11.17 9.48 -6.25
C ARG A 75 10.17 9.22 -5.10
N PRO A 76 10.09 7.98 -4.57
CA PRO A 76 9.30 7.68 -3.38
C PRO A 76 9.93 8.31 -2.12
N SER A 77 9.10 8.57 -1.11
CA SER A 77 9.55 9.06 0.20
C SER A 77 10.31 7.99 0.98
N TYR A 78 10.00 6.71 0.75
CA TYR A 78 10.81 5.59 1.22
C TYR A 78 10.76 4.40 0.26
N LEU A 79 11.79 3.57 0.33
CA LEU A 79 11.85 2.26 -0.29
C LEU A 79 12.20 1.24 0.78
N SER A 80 11.48 0.13 0.82
CA SER A 80 11.77 -1.00 1.68
C SER A 80 11.77 -2.28 0.87
N THR A 81 12.76 -3.13 1.14
CA THR A 81 12.82 -4.50 0.63
C THR A 81 13.06 -5.42 1.81
N TYR A 82 12.29 -6.48 1.91
CA TYR A 82 12.53 -7.54 2.90
C TYR A 82 12.45 -8.90 2.22
N SER A 83 13.18 -9.87 2.76
CA SER A 83 13.19 -11.24 2.27
C SER A 83 12.71 -12.18 3.37
N LEU A 84 11.79 -13.08 3.05
CA LEU A 84 11.33 -14.12 3.95
C LEU A 84 11.25 -15.43 3.20
N LEU A 85 11.93 -16.47 3.71
CA LEU A 85 11.95 -17.82 3.14
C LEU A 85 12.34 -17.85 1.65
N GLY A 86 13.24 -16.95 1.23
CA GLY A 86 13.71 -16.86 -0.16
C GLY A 86 12.81 -16.07 -1.10
N ASN A 87 11.69 -15.51 -0.62
CA ASN A 87 10.83 -14.60 -1.36
C ASN A 87 11.19 -13.15 -1.01
N SER A 88 11.23 -12.25 -1.99
CA SER A 88 11.42 -10.82 -1.75
C SER A 88 10.10 -10.07 -1.81
N SER A 89 9.91 -9.14 -0.88
CA SER A 89 8.79 -8.21 -0.83
C SER A 89 9.31 -6.77 -0.91
N PHE A 90 8.51 -5.93 -1.56
CA PHE A 90 8.88 -4.58 -1.96
C PHE A 90 7.81 -3.60 -1.53
N GLU A 91 8.21 -2.48 -0.95
CA GLU A 91 7.33 -1.36 -0.65
C GLU A 91 7.96 -0.04 -1.11
N ALA A 92 7.16 0.82 -1.76
CA ALA A 92 7.53 2.19 -2.08
C ALA A 92 6.42 3.14 -1.62
N GLY A 93 6.72 4.01 -0.66
CA GLY A 93 5.79 5.03 -0.18
C GLY A 93 5.90 6.33 -0.94
N TYR A 94 4.76 7.00 -1.15
CA TYR A 94 4.69 8.29 -1.81
C TYR A 94 3.79 9.26 -1.03
N GLY A 95 4.24 10.52 -0.94
CA GLY A 95 3.60 11.59 -0.18
C GLY A 95 4.27 11.89 1.17
N PRO A 96 3.97 13.06 1.77
CA PRO A 96 4.48 13.47 3.08
C PRO A 96 3.77 12.65 4.16
N GLN A 97 4.50 11.73 4.80
CA GLN A 97 3.92 10.54 5.44
C GLN A 97 3.10 9.74 4.41
N PRO A 98 3.57 8.56 4.00
CA PRO A 98 3.14 7.93 2.75
C PRO A 98 1.62 7.76 2.68
N ILE A 99 0.95 8.55 1.83
CA ILE A 99 -0.51 8.47 1.62
C ILE A 99 -0.85 7.24 0.78
N VAL A 100 0.04 6.91 -0.16
CA VAL A 100 -0.03 5.70 -0.98
C VAL A 100 1.28 4.94 -0.88
N VAL A 101 1.17 3.62 -0.73
CA VAL A 101 2.28 2.68 -0.77
C VAL A 101 2.01 1.69 -1.88
N LEU A 102 2.96 1.57 -2.80
CA LEU A 102 2.99 0.49 -3.78
C LEU A 102 3.66 -0.72 -3.14
N LYS A 103 3.04 -1.90 -3.24
CA LYS A 103 3.67 -3.14 -2.81
C LYS A 103 3.84 -4.11 -3.96
N GLY A 104 4.81 -4.99 -3.82
CA GLY A 104 5.10 -6.07 -4.76
C GLY A 104 5.80 -7.22 -4.05
N ALA A 105 5.78 -8.39 -4.67
CA ALA A 105 6.53 -9.56 -4.18
C ALA A 105 7.03 -10.41 -5.35
N THR A 106 8.12 -11.13 -5.12
CA THR A 106 8.68 -12.12 -6.04
C THR A 106 8.91 -13.43 -5.29
N ALA A 107 8.61 -14.55 -5.95
CA ALA A 107 8.80 -15.91 -5.39
C ALA A 107 10.28 -16.35 -5.32
N LYS A 108 11.20 -15.41 -5.57
CA LYS A 108 12.65 -15.61 -5.52
C LYS A 108 13.29 -14.36 -4.97
N TYR A 109 14.45 -14.52 -4.36
CA TYR A 109 15.28 -13.43 -3.92
C TYR A 109 15.72 -12.60 -5.13
N VAL A 110 15.45 -11.30 -5.10
CA VAL A 110 15.99 -10.38 -6.09
C VAL A 110 16.56 -9.16 -5.38
N GLU A 111 17.77 -8.77 -5.79
CA GLU A 111 18.44 -7.56 -5.31
C GLU A 111 17.89 -6.30 -6.00
N ASN A 112 17.25 -6.48 -7.17
CA ASN A 112 16.82 -5.38 -8.00
C ASN A 112 15.32 -5.07 -7.87
N PHE A 113 15.04 -4.05 -7.07
CA PHE A 113 13.70 -3.46 -6.85
C PHE A 113 12.99 -3.05 -8.15
N ASN A 114 13.73 -2.60 -9.17
CA ASN A 114 13.15 -1.93 -10.33
C ASN A 114 12.33 -2.85 -11.23
N ASN A 115 12.67 -4.14 -11.29
CA ASN A 115 11.97 -5.12 -12.13
C ASN A 115 10.80 -5.80 -11.42
N ALA A 116 10.72 -5.68 -10.09
CA ALA A 116 9.60 -6.20 -9.32
C ALA A 116 8.30 -5.54 -9.77
N LYS A 117 7.23 -6.33 -9.74
CA LYS A 117 5.90 -5.92 -10.19
C LYS A 117 5.09 -5.40 -9.02
N VAL A 118 4.38 -4.30 -9.24
CA VAL A 118 3.38 -3.80 -8.30
C VAL A 118 2.21 -4.78 -8.28
N ASN A 119 1.91 -5.33 -7.11
CA ASN A 119 0.79 -6.26 -6.90
C ASN A 119 -0.37 -5.63 -6.12
N SER A 120 -0.13 -4.53 -5.41
CA SER A 120 -1.15 -3.86 -4.61
C SER A 120 -0.85 -2.39 -4.38
N TYR A 121 -1.92 -1.67 -4.04
CA TYR A 121 -1.87 -0.33 -3.46
C TYR A 121 -2.34 -0.41 -2.02
N GLN A 122 -1.65 0.28 -1.14
CA GLN A 122 -2.14 0.59 0.20
C GLN A 122 -2.33 2.10 0.33
N PHE A 123 -3.50 2.51 0.80
CA PHE A 123 -3.83 3.91 1.04
C PHE A 123 -4.11 4.15 2.52
N TYR A 124 -3.71 5.31 3.02
CA TYR A 124 -4.01 5.78 4.36
C TYR A 124 -5.13 6.82 4.32
N TYR A 125 -6.09 6.71 5.22
CA TYR A 125 -7.34 7.49 5.20
C TYR A 125 -7.54 8.37 6.43
N GLU A 126 -6.54 8.51 7.29
CA GLU A 126 -6.56 9.39 8.47
C GLU A 126 -7.85 9.26 9.29
N ASN A 127 -8.37 8.03 9.43
CA ASN A 127 -9.57 7.74 10.20
C ASN A 127 -10.84 8.51 9.72
N LYS A 128 -10.94 8.80 8.42
CA LYS A 128 -12.04 9.57 7.82
C LYS A 128 -13.39 8.84 7.78
N TYR A 129 -13.42 7.57 7.35
CA TYR A 129 -14.68 6.86 7.04
C TYR A 129 -15.09 5.87 8.13
N SER A 130 -16.39 5.69 8.37
CA SER A 130 -16.92 4.67 9.28
C SER A 130 -17.24 3.35 8.55
N PRO A 131 -17.28 2.20 9.25
CA PRO A 131 -17.70 0.93 8.66
C PRO A 131 -19.06 1.02 7.95
N THR A 132 -20.04 1.69 8.55
CA THR A 132 -21.38 1.83 7.97
C THR A 132 -21.36 2.61 6.66
N ALA A 133 -20.53 3.66 6.54
CA ALA A 133 -20.40 4.42 5.30
C ALA A 133 -19.80 3.57 4.18
N ILE A 134 -18.76 2.78 4.48
CA ILE A 134 -18.17 1.85 3.52
C ILE A 134 -19.18 0.77 3.12
N GLN A 135 -19.89 0.18 4.07
CA GLN A 135 -20.85 -0.89 3.77
C GLN A 135 -22.06 -0.42 2.94
N LYS A 136 -22.47 0.85 3.06
CA LYS A 136 -23.49 1.44 2.17
C LYS A 136 -23.06 1.45 0.70
N VAL A 137 -21.77 1.65 0.44
CA VAL A 137 -21.22 1.72 -0.91
C VAL A 137 -20.85 0.34 -1.43
N TYR A 138 -20.18 -0.48 -0.62
CA TYR A 138 -19.58 -1.75 -1.05
C TYR A 138 -20.39 -3.00 -0.69
N GLY A 139 -21.44 -2.86 0.12
CA GLY A 139 -22.18 -3.98 0.71
C GLY A 139 -21.53 -4.49 2.00
N LYS A 140 -22.00 -5.63 2.51
CA LYS A 140 -21.36 -6.29 3.65
C LYS A 140 -20.02 -6.90 3.23
N PRO A 141 -19.00 -6.93 4.11
CA PRO A 141 -17.76 -7.63 3.83
C PRO A 141 -18.02 -9.14 3.68
N THR A 142 -17.21 -9.80 2.84
CA THR A 142 -17.22 -11.26 2.66
C THR A 142 -16.78 -11.96 3.94
N SER A 143 -15.75 -11.41 4.58
CA SER A 143 -15.24 -11.91 5.85
C SER A 143 -14.65 -10.75 6.67
N SER A 144 -14.52 -10.99 7.97
CA SER A 144 -13.90 -10.05 8.88
C SER A 144 -12.95 -10.78 9.81
N SER A 145 -11.82 -10.16 10.13
CA SER A 145 -10.84 -10.68 11.09
C SER A 145 -10.51 -9.61 12.11
N ARG A 146 -10.60 -9.93 13.39
CA ARG A 146 -10.18 -9.03 14.47
C ARG A 146 -8.68 -9.24 14.71
N LEU A 147 -7.89 -8.21 14.45
CA LEU A 147 -6.44 -8.28 14.68
C LEU A 147 -6.10 -8.10 16.14
N ASN A 148 -6.78 -7.16 16.81
CA ASN A 148 -6.61 -6.87 18.23
C ASN A 148 -7.83 -6.10 18.77
N SER A 149 -7.73 -5.58 20.00
CA SER A 149 -8.82 -4.83 20.64
C SER A 149 -9.16 -3.50 19.95
N HIS A 150 -8.23 -2.96 19.16
CA HIS A 150 -8.27 -1.66 18.48
C HIS A 150 -8.33 -1.73 16.96
N GLU A 151 -8.15 -2.92 16.36
CA GLU A 151 -8.11 -3.10 14.90
C GLU A 151 -8.94 -4.28 14.41
N ILE A 152 -9.66 -4.06 13.31
CA ILE A 152 -10.43 -5.07 12.60
C ILE A 152 -10.22 -4.91 11.09
N GLU A 153 -10.09 -6.03 10.40
CA GLU A 153 -9.99 -6.09 8.94
C GLU A 153 -11.29 -6.62 8.35
N HIS A 154 -11.80 -5.94 7.33
CA HIS A 154 -12.92 -6.39 6.51
C HIS A 154 -12.44 -6.66 5.10
N TYR A 155 -12.82 -7.81 4.56
CA TYR A 155 -12.45 -8.27 3.23
C TYR A 155 -13.65 -8.13 2.30
N TYR A 156 -13.45 -7.55 1.12
CA TYR A 156 -14.51 -7.34 0.12
C TYR A 156 -14.15 -8.09 -1.17
N LYS A 157 -14.77 -9.27 -1.34
CA LYS A 157 -14.73 -10.11 -2.55
C LYS A 157 -13.34 -10.36 -3.15
N ASP A 158 -12.32 -10.69 -2.35
CA ASP A 158 -10.93 -10.93 -2.82
C ASP A 158 -10.29 -9.77 -3.61
N LEU A 159 -10.93 -8.59 -3.61
CA LEU A 159 -10.53 -7.41 -4.39
C LEU A 159 -9.81 -6.39 -3.53
N PHE A 160 -10.35 -6.11 -2.34
CA PHE A 160 -9.71 -5.20 -1.39
C PHE A 160 -10.05 -5.54 0.05
N LYS A 161 -9.16 -5.09 0.93
CA LYS A 161 -9.29 -5.17 2.37
C LYS A 161 -9.31 -3.78 2.96
N VAL A 162 -10.17 -3.56 3.95
CA VAL A 162 -10.25 -2.32 4.73
C VAL A 162 -9.87 -2.63 6.17
N THR A 163 -8.83 -1.99 6.67
CA THR A 163 -8.47 -2.05 8.10
C THR A 163 -9.09 -0.85 8.79
N TYR A 164 -9.90 -1.13 9.81
CA TYR A 164 -10.44 -0.12 10.70
C TYR A 164 -9.66 -0.11 12.00
N GLU A 165 -9.42 1.08 12.52
CA GLU A 165 -8.84 1.34 13.84
C GLU A 165 -9.85 2.10 14.70
N LYS A 166 -9.87 1.85 16.00
CA LYS A 166 -10.62 2.69 16.94
C LYS A 166 -9.90 4.03 17.11
N ASN A 167 -10.60 5.13 16.84
CA ASN A 167 -10.10 6.46 17.17
C ASN A 167 -10.16 6.72 18.69
N ASN A 168 -9.69 7.90 19.11
CA ASN A 168 -9.67 8.33 20.52
C ASN A 168 -11.06 8.38 21.19
N GLU A 169 -12.14 8.42 20.39
CA GLU A 169 -13.53 8.37 20.87
C GLU A 169 -14.09 6.94 20.94
N GLY A 170 -13.25 5.92 20.71
CA GLY A 170 -13.65 4.52 20.66
C GLY A 170 -14.43 4.12 19.40
N LYS A 171 -14.52 5.01 18.39
CA LYS A 171 -15.26 4.76 17.16
C LYS A 171 -14.36 4.16 16.09
N TRP A 172 -14.85 3.11 15.43
CA TRP A 172 -14.17 2.49 14.30
C TRP A 172 -14.08 3.43 13.10
N ARG A 173 -12.87 3.57 12.55
CA ARG A 173 -12.58 4.41 11.39
C ARG A 173 -11.60 3.74 10.45
N VAL A 174 -11.74 4.01 9.15
CA VAL A 174 -10.82 3.47 8.14
C VAL A 174 -9.43 4.04 8.36
N ARG A 175 -8.50 3.16 8.74
CA ARG A 175 -7.07 3.47 8.84
C ARG A 175 -6.42 3.30 7.48
N THR A 176 -6.58 2.10 6.90
CA THR A 176 -5.99 1.76 5.61
C THR A 176 -6.95 0.98 4.71
N VAL A 177 -6.71 1.08 3.41
CA VAL A 177 -7.28 0.16 2.41
C VAL A 177 -6.16 -0.43 1.59
N ILE A 178 -6.17 -1.74 1.41
CA ILE A 178 -5.28 -2.46 0.51
C ILE A 178 -6.13 -2.98 -0.65
N TYR A 179 -5.83 -2.52 -1.86
CA TYR A 179 -6.38 -3.09 -3.10
C TYR A 179 -5.30 -3.93 -3.76
N ALA A 180 -5.56 -5.21 -3.97
CA ALA A 180 -4.63 -6.14 -4.61
C ALA A 180 -5.40 -7.09 -5.52
N LYS A 181 -4.74 -7.59 -6.57
CA LYS A 181 -5.28 -8.71 -7.35
C LYS A 181 -4.91 -10.00 -6.63
N ASN A 182 -5.90 -10.79 -6.20
CA ASN A 182 -5.79 -12.05 -5.45
C ASN A 182 -5.41 -11.88 -3.97
N ILE A 183 -6.30 -11.27 -3.16
CA ILE A 183 -6.18 -11.24 -1.69
C ILE A 183 -6.64 -12.55 -1.07
#